data_AF-A0A7K4IBE5-F1
#
_entry.id   AF-A0A7K4IBE5-F1
#
_cell.length_a   1.000
_cell.length_b   1.000
_cell.length_c   1.000
_cell.angle_alpha   90.00
_cell.angle_beta   90.00
_cell.angle_gamma   90.00
#
_symmetry.space_group_name_H-M   'P 1'
#
loop_
_entity.id
_entity.type
_entity.pdbx_description
1 polymer ?
#
loop_
_entity_poly.entity_id
_entity_poly.type
_entity_poly.pdbx_seq_one_letter_code
_entity_poly.pdbx_strand_id
1 'polypeptide(L)'
;MRGLLSRTTSSKVAIGSRDLADMDLHSLAENRAIPLSIREKYILELARRREPWMMQFCEGLLASADIEEWLLGVTALIAIGTGDAVERLFRLYNETSEQERPIVFEALGRTVSPEYSHAFAAVARFHVGQHRVDVENWTEHAIGILEAVSGRLAGDSHMAFQRDSDAEA
;
A
#
# COMPACT_ATOMS: atom_id res chain seq x y z
N MET A 1 -21.63 -40.01 -20.07
CA MET A 1 -22.87 -39.99 -19.26
C MET A 1 -22.57 -39.38 -17.90
N ARG A 2 -23.51 -38.57 -17.37
CA ARG A 2 -23.41 -37.61 -16.24
C ARG A 2 -22.74 -36.29 -16.64
N GLY A 3 -23.36 -35.12 -16.55
CA GLY A 3 -24.68 -34.76 -16.06
C GLY A 3 -24.68 -33.29 -15.64
N LEU A 4 -25.60 -32.53 -16.23
CA LEU A 4 -26.34 -31.39 -15.67
C LEU A 4 -25.60 -30.29 -14.88
N LEU A 5 -25.54 -29.12 -15.50
CA LEU A 5 -25.92 -27.80 -14.96
C LEU A 5 -25.74 -27.58 -13.45
N SER A 6 -24.82 -26.69 -13.09
CA SER A 6 -25.00 -25.83 -11.93
C SER A 6 -24.89 -24.38 -12.38
N ARG A 7 -26.05 -23.78 -12.66
CA ARG A 7 -26.20 -22.32 -12.64
C ARG A 7 -26.08 -21.91 -11.19
N THR A 8 -24.91 -21.43 -10.78
CA THR A 8 -24.81 -20.61 -9.57
C THR A 8 -25.42 -19.25 -9.89
N THR A 9 -26.69 -19.07 -9.51
CA THR A 9 -27.27 -17.75 -9.36
C THR A 9 -26.43 -17.00 -8.32
N SER A 10 -25.62 -16.06 -8.77
CA SER A 10 -25.00 -15.05 -7.92
C SER A 10 -26.14 -14.26 -7.26
N SER A 11 -26.47 -14.64 -6.03
CA SER A 11 -27.41 -13.90 -5.21
C SER A 11 -26.70 -12.63 -4.77
N LYS A 12 -26.87 -11.55 -5.52
CA LYS A 12 -26.54 -10.20 -5.06
C LYS A 12 -27.50 -9.89 -3.91
N VAL A 13 -27.08 -10.20 -2.69
CA VAL A 13 -27.74 -9.70 -1.49
C VAL A 13 -27.52 -8.19 -1.50
N ALA A 14 -28.55 -7.44 -1.86
CA ALA A 14 -28.55 -6.00 -1.70
C ALA A 14 -28.66 -5.70 -0.20
N ILE A 15 -27.52 -5.55 0.47
CA ILE A 15 -27.49 -5.09 1.86
C ILE A 15 -28.08 -3.67 1.87
N GLY A 16 -29.17 -3.47 2.60
CA GLY A 16 -29.83 -2.17 2.66
C GLY A 16 -28.95 -1.15 3.37
N SER A 17 -29.02 0.12 2.97
CA SER A 17 -28.31 1.23 3.63
C SER A 17 -28.57 1.29 5.15
N ARG A 18 -29.77 0.87 5.58
CA ARG A 18 -30.18 0.78 6.98
C ARG A 18 -29.48 -0.36 7.74
N ASP A 19 -29.21 -1.48 7.07
CA ASP A 19 -28.53 -2.63 7.67
C ASP A 19 -27.04 -2.34 7.92
N LEU A 20 -26.44 -1.44 7.14
CA LEU A 20 -25.06 -0.98 7.34
C LEU A 20 -24.92 0.04 8.48
N ALA A 21 -25.98 0.79 8.79
CA ALA A 21 -25.95 1.87 9.79
C ALA A 21 -25.88 1.33 11.23
N ASP A 22 -26.34 0.10 11.45
CA ASP A 22 -26.37 -0.54 12.77
C ASP A 22 -25.09 -1.36 13.05
N MET A 23 -24.21 -1.53 12.06
CA MET A 23 -22.96 -2.26 12.21
C MET A 23 -21.85 -1.34 12.74
N ASP A 24 -21.02 -1.85 13.65
CA ASP A 24 -19.80 -1.13 14.06
C ASP A 24 -18.74 -1.12 12.94
N LEU A 25 -17.75 -0.22 13.06
CA LEU A 25 -16.71 -0.05 12.06
C LEU A 25 -15.92 -1.33 11.79
N HIS A 26 -15.66 -2.13 12.83
CA HIS A 26 -14.98 -3.41 12.72
C HIS A 26 -15.78 -4.36 11.84
N SER A 27 -17.05 -4.55 12.17
CA SER A 27 -17.98 -5.43 11.44
C SER A 27 -18.11 -4.99 9.99
N LEU A 28 -18.14 -3.68 9.73
CA LEU A 28 -18.15 -3.14 8.37
C LEU A 28 -16.86 -3.42 7.61
N ALA A 29 -15.70 -3.38 8.27
CA ALA A 29 -14.41 -3.65 7.67
C ALA A 29 -14.19 -5.14 7.35
N GLU A 30 -14.66 -6.06 8.20
CA GLU A 30 -14.45 -7.50 8.01
C GLU A 30 -15.51 -8.20 7.16
N ASN A 31 -16.70 -7.61 7.01
CA ASN A 31 -17.80 -8.25 6.31
C ASN A 31 -17.56 -8.36 4.80
N ARG A 32 -17.08 -9.53 4.36
CA ARG A 32 -16.81 -9.86 2.95
C ARG A 32 -18.05 -9.87 2.04
N ALA A 33 -19.27 -9.80 2.58
CA ALA A 33 -20.47 -9.60 1.77
C ALA A 33 -20.60 -8.14 1.28
N ILE A 34 -19.89 -7.20 1.91
CA ILE A 34 -19.81 -5.80 1.48
C ILE A 34 -18.71 -5.68 0.41
N PRO A 35 -18.96 -4.97 -0.71
CA PRO A 35 -17.93 -4.69 -1.70
C PRO A 35 -16.68 -4.02 -1.10
N LEU A 36 -15.49 -4.41 -1.59
CA LEU A 36 -14.22 -3.90 -1.08
C LEU A 36 -14.14 -2.36 -1.12
N SER A 37 -14.64 -1.74 -2.19
CA SER A 37 -14.70 -0.27 -2.33
C SER A 37 -15.49 0.44 -1.22
N ILE A 38 -16.46 -0.24 -0.61
CA ILE A 38 -17.21 0.30 0.54
C ILE A 38 -16.47 -0.02 1.85
N ARG A 39 -15.83 -1.18 1.96
CA ARG A 39 -15.05 -1.61 3.14
C ARG A 39 -13.79 -0.77 3.32
N GLU A 40 -13.15 -0.37 2.22
CA GLU A 40 -11.89 0.38 2.18
C GLU A 40 -11.92 1.59 3.11
N LYS A 41 -12.94 2.45 3.03
CA LYS A 41 -13.04 3.63 3.90
C LYS A 41 -13.04 3.29 5.40
N TYR A 42 -13.63 2.17 5.79
CA TYR A 42 -13.68 1.73 7.18
C TYR A 42 -12.35 1.11 7.61
N ILE A 43 -11.75 0.30 6.74
CA ILE A 43 -10.41 -0.29 6.95
C ILE A 43 -9.36 0.82 7.14
N LEU A 44 -9.36 1.82 6.26
CA LEU A 44 -8.42 2.94 6.34
C LEU A 44 -8.67 3.81 7.57
N GLU A 45 -9.93 3.97 8.00
CA GLU A 45 -10.24 4.70 9.23
C GLU A 45 -9.73 3.96 10.48
N LEU A 46 -9.92 2.65 10.56
CA LEU A 46 -9.40 1.82 11.65
C LEU A 46 -7.87 1.77 11.66
N ALA A 47 -7.25 1.74 10.48
CA ALA A 47 -5.80 1.85 10.30
C ALA A 47 -5.25 3.17 10.86
N ARG A 48 -5.88 4.31 10.53
CA ARG A 48 -5.50 5.63 11.09
C ARG A 48 -5.68 5.72 12.59
N ARG A 49 -6.71 5.06 13.13
CA ARG A 49 -6.94 4.93 14.59
C ARG A 49 -5.96 3.99 15.26
N ARG A 50 -5.18 3.22 14.48
CA ARG A 50 -4.20 2.24 14.94
C ARG A 50 -4.85 1.20 15.86
N GLU A 51 -6.03 0.72 15.48
CA GLU A 51 -6.72 -0.32 16.23
C GLU A 51 -5.78 -1.54 16.40
N PRO A 52 -5.69 -2.16 17.59
CA PRO A 52 -4.65 -3.14 17.91
C PRO A 52 -4.55 -4.33 16.95
N TRP A 53 -5.67 -4.70 16.32
CA TRP A 53 -5.78 -5.84 15.41
C TRP A 53 -5.41 -5.51 13.96
N MET A 54 -5.21 -4.23 13.61
CA MET A 54 -5.02 -3.82 12.22
C MET A 54 -3.77 -4.38 11.58
N MET A 55 -2.68 -4.52 12.33
CA MET A 55 -1.46 -5.15 11.80
C MET A 55 -1.74 -6.59 11.35
N GLN A 56 -2.46 -7.38 12.16
CA GLN A 56 -2.84 -8.74 11.79
C GLN A 56 -3.82 -8.77 10.61
N PHE A 57 -4.75 -7.82 10.54
CA PHE A 57 -5.67 -7.72 9.42
C PHE A 57 -4.94 -7.37 8.11
N CYS A 58 -3.96 -6.46 8.16
CA CYS A 58 -3.10 -6.15 7.03
C CYS A 58 -2.35 -7.39 6.53
N GLU A 59 -1.88 -8.29 7.40
CA GLU A 59 -1.28 -9.56 6.96
C GLU A 59 -2.26 -10.41 6.16
N GLY A 60 -3.54 -10.44 6.55
CA GLY A 60 -4.58 -11.13 5.80
C GLY A 60 -4.81 -10.53 4.41
N LEU A 61 -4.79 -9.20 4.30
CA LEU A 61 -4.90 -8.49 3.02
C LEU A 61 -3.68 -8.73 2.12
N LEU A 62 -2.47 -8.65 2.67
CA LEU A 62 -1.21 -8.84 1.95
C LEU A 62 -0.97 -10.30 1.52
N ALA A 63 -1.66 -11.25 2.14
CA ALA A 63 -1.65 -12.65 1.72
C ALA A 63 -2.72 -12.98 0.64
N SER A 64 -3.58 -12.01 0.28
CA SER A 64 -4.62 -12.22 -0.72
C SER A 64 -4.04 -12.34 -2.12
N ALA A 65 -4.64 -13.22 -2.93
CA ALA A 65 -4.36 -13.30 -4.36
C ALA A 65 -5.12 -12.23 -5.16
N ASP A 66 -6.07 -11.53 -4.52
CA ASP A 66 -6.75 -10.39 -5.09
C ASP A 66 -5.86 -9.14 -4.97
N ILE A 67 -5.50 -8.56 -6.11
CA ILE A 67 -4.62 -7.39 -6.16
C ILE A 67 -5.24 -6.17 -5.47
N GLU A 68 -6.57 -6.01 -5.50
CA GLU A 68 -7.23 -4.89 -4.83
C GLU A 68 -7.14 -5.02 -3.31
N GLU A 69 -7.32 -6.24 -2.78
CA GLU A 69 -7.13 -6.51 -1.35
C GLU A 69 -5.67 -6.31 -0.94
N TRP A 70 -4.72 -6.78 -1.76
CA TRP A 70 -3.29 -6.61 -1.52
C TRP A 70 -2.88 -5.12 -1.48
N LEU A 71 -3.33 -4.34 -2.46
CA LEU A 71 -3.09 -2.88 -2.53
C LEU A 71 -3.70 -2.15 -1.33
N LEU A 72 -4.89 -2.59 -0.90
CA LEU A 72 -5.52 -2.06 0.31
C LEU A 72 -4.68 -2.37 1.55
N GLY A 73 -4.06 -3.55 1.63
CA GLY A 73 -3.13 -3.92 2.69
C GLY A 73 -1.92 -2.97 2.75
N VAL A 74 -1.31 -2.67 1.60
CA VAL A 74 -0.21 -1.70 1.50
C VAL A 74 -0.67 -0.30 1.95
N THR A 75 -1.83 0.14 1.45
CA THR A 75 -2.39 1.46 1.79
C THR A 75 -2.76 1.57 3.27
N ALA A 76 -3.25 0.49 3.87
CA ALA A 76 -3.55 0.43 5.29
C ALA A 76 -2.27 0.50 6.14
N LEU A 77 -1.17 -0.15 5.75
CA LEU A 77 0.13 0.00 6.43
C LEU A 77 0.64 1.44 6.39
N ILE A 78 0.48 2.13 5.25
CA ILE A 78 0.80 3.58 5.14
C ILE A 78 -0.05 4.38 6.14
N ALA A 79 -1.35 4.09 6.21
CA ALA A 79 -2.27 4.79 7.10
C ALA A 79 -2.00 4.54 8.59
N ILE A 80 -1.49 3.36 8.96
CA ILE A 80 -1.06 3.05 10.34
C ILE A 80 0.15 3.92 10.72
N GLY A 81 1.16 3.98 9.83
CA GLY A 81 2.30 4.90 9.95
C GLY A 81 3.13 4.74 11.23
N THR A 82 3.19 3.52 11.78
CA THR A 82 4.07 3.18 12.92
C THR A 82 5.36 2.55 12.43
N GLY A 83 6.38 2.50 13.29
CA GLY A 83 7.64 1.81 12.98
C GLY A 83 7.43 0.35 12.55
N ASP A 84 6.56 -0.39 13.26
CA ASP A 84 6.20 -1.77 12.91
C ASP A 84 5.59 -1.87 11.50
N ALA A 85 4.76 -0.90 11.09
CA ALA A 85 4.18 -0.87 9.76
C ALA A 85 5.25 -0.61 8.69
N VAL A 86 6.20 0.28 8.95
CA VAL A 86 7.33 0.56 8.06
C VAL A 86 8.26 -0.66 7.95
N GLU A 87 8.59 -1.32 9.05
CA GLU A 87 9.36 -2.57 9.03
C GLU A 87 8.67 -3.66 8.22
N ARG A 88 7.33 -3.73 8.33
CA ARG A 88 6.54 -4.66 7.53
C ARG A 88 6.59 -4.33 6.04
N LEU A 89 6.54 -3.05 5.66
CA LEU A 89 6.72 -2.61 4.27
C LEU A 89 8.11 -2.98 3.73
N PHE A 90 9.18 -2.82 4.52
CA PHE A 90 10.51 -3.29 4.12
C PHE A 90 10.56 -4.80 3.92
N ARG A 91 9.93 -5.57 4.81
CA ARG A 91 9.82 -7.02 4.65
C ARG A 91 9.05 -7.36 3.36
N LEU A 92 7.93 -6.70 3.13
CA LEU A 92 7.10 -6.88 1.94
C LEU A 92 7.88 -6.59 0.66
N TYR A 93 8.70 -5.53 0.64
CA TYR A 93 9.55 -5.20 -0.52
C TYR A 93 10.48 -6.35 -0.90
N ASN A 94 11.04 -7.05 0.10
CA ASN A 94 11.94 -8.18 -0.13
C ASN A 94 11.20 -9.47 -0.55
N GLU A 95 9.96 -9.65 -0.10
CA GLU A 95 9.13 -10.83 -0.37
C GLU A 95 8.40 -10.76 -1.71
N THR A 96 8.11 -9.55 -2.19
CA THR A 96 7.28 -9.32 -3.38
C THR A 96 8.08 -9.44 -4.69
N SER A 97 7.36 -9.69 -5.78
CA SER A 97 7.94 -9.82 -7.12
C SER A 97 8.54 -8.51 -7.65
N GLU A 98 9.42 -8.58 -8.65
CA GLU A 98 9.99 -7.38 -9.29
C GLU A 98 8.92 -6.42 -9.84
N GLN A 99 7.75 -6.94 -10.23
CA GLN A 99 6.65 -6.14 -10.78
C GLN A 99 5.91 -5.35 -9.69
N GLU A 100 5.84 -5.86 -8.46
CA GLU A 100 5.13 -5.24 -7.33
C GLU A 100 6.05 -4.37 -6.48
N ARG A 101 7.36 -4.61 -6.50
CA ARG A 101 8.37 -3.83 -5.77
C ARG A 101 8.25 -2.31 -5.95
N PRO A 102 7.97 -1.75 -7.15
CA PRO A 102 7.75 -0.32 -7.31
C PRO A 102 6.62 0.22 -6.42
N ILE A 103 5.53 -0.54 -6.25
CA ILE A 103 4.38 -0.14 -5.45
C ILE A 103 4.76 -0.10 -3.97
N VAL A 104 5.51 -1.10 -3.49
CA VAL A 104 5.97 -1.12 -2.10
C VAL A 104 7.05 -0.07 -1.84
N PHE A 105 7.90 0.22 -2.83
CA PHE A 105 8.89 1.29 -2.75
C PHE A 105 8.25 2.67 -2.64
N GLU A 106 7.20 2.92 -3.44
CA GLU A 106 6.37 4.12 -3.35
C GLU A 106 5.76 4.27 -1.95
N ALA A 107 5.21 3.18 -1.39
CA ALA A 107 4.68 3.18 -0.02
C ALA A 107 5.74 3.51 1.04
N LEU A 108 6.98 3.02 0.88
CA LEU A 108 8.09 3.36 1.75
C LEU A 108 8.46 4.86 1.65
N GLY A 109 8.46 5.43 0.45
CA GLY A 109 8.74 6.87 0.25
C GLY A 109 7.78 7.79 1.01
N ARG A 110 6.52 7.36 1.15
CA ARG A 110 5.46 8.08 1.88
C ARG A 110 5.52 7.93 3.40
N THR A 111 6.29 6.97 3.92
CA THR A 111 6.24 6.59 5.35
C THR A 111 7.58 6.64 6.06
N VAL A 112 8.71 6.63 5.32
CA VAL A 112 10.04 6.53 5.91
C VAL A 112 10.38 7.73 6.78
N SER A 113 10.83 7.43 7.99
CA SER A 113 11.34 8.35 8.98
C SER A 113 12.86 8.21 9.16
N PRO A 114 13.54 9.15 9.85
CA PRO A 114 14.99 9.15 10.00
C PRO A 114 15.63 7.86 10.50
N GLU A 115 14.97 7.13 11.39
CA GLU A 115 15.41 5.83 11.92
C GLU A 115 15.58 4.75 10.83
N TYR A 116 14.85 4.85 9.72
CA TYR A 116 14.90 3.90 8.61
C TYR A 116 15.77 4.36 7.44
N SER A 117 16.52 5.46 7.59
CA SER A 117 17.31 6.07 6.51
C SER A 117 18.24 5.09 5.80
N HIS A 118 18.97 4.27 6.57
CA HIS A 118 19.93 3.33 6.01
C HIS A 118 19.24 2.21 5.22
N ALA A 119 18.14 1.68 5.75
CA ALA A 119 17.35 0.66 5.07
C ALA A 119 16.75 1.20 3.77
N PHE A 120 16.15 2.39 3.82
CA PHE A 120 15.58 3.05 2.65
C PHE A 120 16.64 3.35 1.58
N ALA A 121 17.82 3.87 1.97
CA ALA A 121 18.92 4.11 1.04
C ALA A 121 19.40 2.83 0.33
N ALA A 122 19.36 1.68 1.00
CA ALA A 122 19.74 0.40 0.40
C ALA A 122 18.76 -0.04 -0.69
N VAL A 123 17.45 0.01 -0.41
CA VAL A 123 16.42 -0.32 -1.42
C VAL A 123 16.36 0.71 -2.55
N ALA A 124 16.55 2.00 -2.25
CA ALA A 124 16.57 3.06 -3.25
C ALA A 124 17.71 2.86 -4.28
N ARG A 125 18.91 2.44 -3.84
CA ARG A 125 20.02 2.13 -4.76
C ARG A 125 19.68 1.04 -5.76
N PHE A 126 18.96 0.02 -5.31
CA PHE A 126 18.52 -1.07 -6.18
C PHE A 126 17.42 -0.60 -7.15
N HIS A 127 16.49 0.21 -6.66
CA HIS A 127 15.30 0.61 -7.39
C HIS A 127 15.56 1.71 -8.44
N VAL A 128 16.33 2.74 -8.08
CA VAL A 128 16.59 3.90 -8.95
C VAL A 128 17.26 3.48 -10.25
N GLY A 129 18.11 2.44 -10.26
CA GLY A 129 18.76 1.98 -11.49
C GLY A 129 17.83 1.35 -12.53
N GLN A 130 16.58 1.02 -12.17
CA GLN A 130 15.69 0.20 -12.99
C GLN A 130 14.40 0.91 -13.41
N HIS A 131 13.97 1.94 -12.66
CA HIS A 131 12.64 2.53 -12.83
C HIS A 131 12.66 4.05 -12.68
N ARG A 132 11.72 4.73 -13.35
CA ARG A 132 11.41 6.13 -13.06
C ARG A 132 10.64 6.16 -11.74
N VAL A 133 11.05 7.02 -10.83
CA VAL A 133 10.44 7.18 -9.51
C VAL A 133 9.62 8.47 -9.53
N ASP A 134 8.33 8.33 -9.30
CA ASP A 134 7.47 9.45 -8.93
C ASP A 134 7.61 9.67 -7.43
N VAL A 135 7.78 10.93 -7.02
CA VAL A 135 7.99 11.30 -5.61
C VAL A 135 6.81 12.10 -5.05
N GLU A 136 5.69 12.12 -5.77
CA GLU A 136 4.49 12.80 -5.30
C GLU A 136 4.04 12.22 -3.94
N ASN A 137 3.77 13.10 -2.97
CA ASN A 137 3.35 12.75 -1.61
C ASN A 137 4.41 11.98 -0.78
N TRP A 138 5.66 11.94 -1.23
CA TRP A 138 6.75 11.40 -0.42
C TRP A 138 7.09 12.33 0.74
N THR A 139 7.71 11.76 1.77
CA THR A 139 8.30 12.58 2.83
C THR A 139 9.54 13.31 2.29
N GLU A 140 9.76 14.54 2.75
CA GLU A 140 10.99 15.31 2.43
C GLU A 140 12.26 14.51 2.80
N HIS A 141 12.17 13.69 3.84
CA HIS A 141 13.26 12.82 4.26
C HIS A 141 13.57 11.72 3.23
N ALA A 142 12.55 11.06 2.69
CA ALA A 142 12.69 10.08 1.61
C ALA A 142 13.32 10.71 0.37
N ILE A 143 12.83 11.89 -0.02
CA ILE A 143 13.32 12.65 -1.17
C ILE A 143 14.80 12.97 -0.99
N GLY A 144 15.21 13.50 0.16
CA GLY A 144 16.62 13.79 0.45
C GLY A 144 17.53 12.56 0.36
N ILE A 145 17.06 11.39 0.80
CA ILE A 145 17.80 10.14 0.63
C ILE A 145 17.89 9.75 -0.85
N LEU A 146 16.79 9.84 -1.58
CA LEU A 146 16.72 9.50 -3.01
C LEU A 146 17.69 10.38 -3.81
N GLU A 147 17.71 11.69 -3.57
CA GLU A 147 18.66 12.63 -4.18
C GLU A 147 20.10 12.29 -3.83
N ALA A 148 20.39 11.99 -2.56
CA ALA A 148 21.74 11.62 -2.13
C ALA A 148 22.22 10.30 -2.76
N VAL A 149 21.32 9.33 -2.95
CA VAL A 149 21.62 8.08 -3.65
C VAL A 149 21.83 8.35 -5.15
N SER A 150 20.96 9.15 -5.75
CA SER A 150 20.94 9.40 -7.19
C SER A 150 22.09 10.29 -7.64
N GLY A 151 22.46 11.31 -6.87
CA GLY A 151 23.63 12.15 -7.14
C GLY A 151 24.95 11.35 -7.09
N ARG A 152 25.02 10.33 -6.22
CA ARG A 152 26.16 9.39 -6.21
C ARG A 152 26.17 8.49 -7.44
N LEU A 153 25.00 8.06 -7.91
CA LEU A 153 24.87 7.26 -9.14
C LEU A 153 25.08 8.11 -10.41
N ALA A 154 24.70 9.38 -10.41
CA ALA A 154 24.86 10.32 -11.53
C ALA A 154 26.32 10.72 -11.76
N GLY A 155 27.17 10.65 -10.73
CA GLY A 155 28.62 10.65 -10.89
C GLY A 155 29.13 9.48 -11.76
N ASP A 156 28.32 8.43 -11.92
CA ASP A 156 28.62 7.23 -12.70
C ASP A 156 27.73 7.02 -13.95
N SER A 157 26.51 7.58 -14.06
CA SER A 157 25.71 7.68 -15.31
C SER A 157 24.38 8.49 -15.17
N HIS A 158 24.00 9.17 -16.24
CA HIS A 158 22.88 10.13 -16.42
C HIS A 158 21.48 9.56 -16.05
N MET A 159 20.74 10.18 -15.11
CA MET A 159 19.33 9.87 -14.81
C MET A 159 18.50 11.16 -14.61
N ALA A 160 17.27 11.18 -15.13
CA ALA A 160 16.37 12.33 -15.13
C ALA A 160 15.19 12.14 -14.15
N PHE A 161 15.07 13.06 -13.19
CA PHE A 161 13.93 13.21 -12.29
C PHE A 161 12.92 14.18 -12.90
N GLN A 162 11.64 13.92 -12.72
CA GLN A 162 10.58 14.83 -13.13
C GLN A 162 9.74 15.16 -11.91
N ARG A 163 9.86 16.40 -11.44
CA ARG A 163 8.97 17.01 -10.47
C ARG A 163 8.04 17.89 -11.29
N ASP A 164 6.76 17.53 -11.40
CA ASP A 164 5.79 18.40 -12.05
C ASP A 164 5.64 19.66 -11.19
N SER A 165 6.31 20.72 -11.65
CA SER A 165 6.12 22.09 -11.20
C SER A 165 5.17 22.73 -12.20
N ASP A 166 3.87 22.57 -12.00
CA ASP A 166 2.85 23.42 -12.63
C ASP A 166 1.57 23.42 -11.77
N ALA A 167 1.55 24.30 -10.76
CA ALA A 167 0.32 24.85 -10.19
C ALA A 167 0.65 26.09 -9.35
N GLU A 168 0.71 27.25 -9.99
CA GLU A 168 -0.05 28.45 -9.58
C GLU A 168 0.28 29.61 -10.53
N ALA A 169 -0.73 30.00 -11.32
CA ALA A 169 -0.85 31.27 -12.02
C ALA A 169 -2.02 32.04 -11.40
#